data_AF-A0A1G4M6T7-F1
#
_entry.id   AF-A0A1G4M6T7-F1
#
_cell.length_a   1.000
_cell.length_b   1.000
_cell.length_c   1.000
_cell.angle_alpha   90.00
_cell.angle_beta   90.00
_cell.angle_gamma   90.00
#
_symmetry.space_group_name_H-M   'P 1'
#
loop_
_entity.id
_entity.type
_entity.pdbx_description
1 polymer ?
#
loop_
_entity_poly.entity_id
_entity_poly.type
_entity_poly.pdbx_seq_one_letter_code
_entity_poly.pdbx_strand_id
1 'polypeptide(L)'
;MADDINEVESLDNGTTEESKRRYLIRYILAKGGVCDERDLMGAFEALEGNNYQSDRAEDTLKDHIANINVKLNILGYKVVHCMGRLGMRCYVYIDIGSSDETKLATKLKPDELTYLKWCLDKFLDSQKQLDTGNAPRTEVQVAVDSVLTEVTGQLDVQLPSAVTYTVGSTELSQFEELGPLESQQLLLKLCHLKWFYSTSQGRFGINVRGIQELKGYLKARYELPICCSCHEIVLEGVQCTCLVKSWHISCFRHYTTHVSMQCEGCGASITQGIYLT
;
A
#
# COMPACT_ATOMS: atom_id res chain seq x y z
N MET A 1 -14.50 22.84 -18.45
CA MET A 1 -14.39 24.30 -18.27
C MET A 1 -14.47 24.52 -16.77
N ALA A 2 -13.36 24.30 -16.07
CA ALA A 2 -12.30 25.29 -15.85
C ALA A 2 -12.80 26.33 -14.84
N ASP A 3 -12.67 25.98 -13.56
CA ASP A 3 -12.60 26.88 -12.40
C ASP A 3 -12.34 26.02 -11.16
N ASP A 4 -11.06 25.78 -10.88
CA ASP A 4 -10.54 25.43 -9.53
C ASP A 4 -8.99 25.43 -9.49
N ILE A 5 -8.34 26.22 -10.36
CA ILE A 5 -6.88 26.43 -10.39
C ILE A 5 -6.57 27.92 -10.24
N ASN A 6 -7.10 28.57 -9.22
CA ASN A 6 -6.77 29.97 -8.91
C ASN A 6 -6.78 30.24 -7.40
N GLU A 7 -5.87 29.57 -6.69
CA GLU A 7 -5.24 30.13 -5.47
C GLU A 7 -3.74 29.82 -5.54
N VAL A 8 -3.08 30.37 -6.55
CA VAL A 8 -1.63 30.51 -6.60
C VAL A 8 -1.33 31.99 -6.84
N GLU A 9 -1.70 32.83 -5.88
CA GLU A 9 -1.24 34.22 -5.85
C GLU A 9 -0.19 34.40 -4.75
N SER A 10 1.01 34.77 -5.20
CA SER A 10 2.13 35.34 -4.43
C SER A 10 2.76 34.46 -3.34
N LEU A 11 3.55 33.47 -3.74
CA LEU A 11 4.60 32.93 -2.86
C LEU A 11 5.86 33.79 -3.02
N ASP A 12 6.02 34.66 -2.05
CA ASP A 12 7.16 35.56 -1.83
C ASP A 12 8.49 34.78 -1.77
N ASN A 13 9.56 35.47 -2.18
CA ASN A 13 10.93 34.95 -2.21
C ASN A 13 11.37 34.48 -0.81
N GLY A 14 11.47 33.16 -0.62
CA GLY A 14 12.02 32.55 0.60
C GLY A 14 11.00 31.79 1.44
N THR A 15 10.34 30.78 0.86
CA THR A 15 9.57 29.81 1.66
C THR A 15 10.50 29.14 2.66
N THR A 16 10.35 29.46 3.94
CA THR A 16 11.19 28.86 4.99
C THR A 16 11.12 27.33 4.93
N GLU A 17 12.19 26.67 5.34
CA GLU A 17 12.26 25.20 5.44
C GLU A 17 11.09 24.61 6.25
N GLU A 18 10.62 25.35 7.27
CA GLU A 18 9.44 25.00 8.06
C GLU A 18 8.14 25.10 7.26
N SER A 19 7.97 26.15 6.44
CA SER A 19 6.81 26.32 5.57
C SER A 19 6.73 25.20 4.53
N LYS A 20 7.87 24.81 3.94
CA LYS A 20 7.95 23.66 3.01
C LYS A 20 7.50 22.37 3.69
N ARG A 21 8.02 22.09 4.90
CA ARG A 21 7.65 20.90 5.68
C ARG A 21 6.15 20.86 6.01
N ARG A 22 5.56 22.00 6.38
CA ARG A 22 4.10 22.10 6.61
C ARG A 22 3.30 21.83 5.35
N TYR A 23 3.74 22.34 4.20
CA TYR A 23 3.10 22.07 2.93
C TYR A 23 3.15 20.58 2.59
N LEU A 24 4.31 19.93 2.70
CA LEU A 24 4.46 18.49 2.42
C LEU A 24 3.50 17.63 3.27
N ILE A 25 3.37 17.93 4.57
CA ILE A 25 2.40 17.23 5.43
C ILE A 25 0.97 17.48 4.95
N ARG A 26 0.60 18.74 4.66
CA ARG A 26 -0.75 19.09 4.17
C ARG A 26 -1.06 18.37 2.87
N TYR A 27 -0.08 18.25 1.98
CA TYR A 27 -0.22 17.53 0.71
C TYR A 27 -0.50 16.04 0.92
N ILE A 28 0.26 15.38 1.81
CA ILE A 28 0.03 13.97 2.17
C ILE A 28 -1.36 13.77 2.80
N LEU A 29 -1.76 14.66 3.71
CA LEU A 29 -3.07 14.59 4.38
C LEU A 29 -4.23 14.83 3.39
N ALA A 30 -4.09 15.76 2.45
CA ALA A 30 -5.09 16.03 1.41
C ALA A 30 -5.34 14.81 0.51
N LYS A 31 -4.34 13.93 0.34
CA LYS A 31 -4.47 12.66 -0.38
C LYS A 31 -5.05 11.52 0.49
N GLY A 32 -5.56 11.83 1.68
CA GLY A 32 -6.11 10.85 2.63
C GLY A 32 -5.04 10.13 3.46
N GLY A 33 -3.83 10.69 3.54
CA GLY A 33 -2.72 10.13 4.32
C GLY A 33 -1.89 9.08 3.57
N VAL A 34 -2.14 8.84 2.29
CA VAL A 34 -1.33 7.99 1.41
C VAL A 34 -0.98 8.79 0.16
N CYS A 35 0.30 8.98 -0.11
CA CYS A 35 0.77 9.77 -1.24
C CYS A 35 1.87 9.02 -2.00
N ASP A 36 1.68 8.81 -3.30
CA ASP A 36 2.70 8.20 -4.14
C ASP A 36 3.97 9.07 -4.16
N GLU A 37 5.15 8.42 -4.15
CA GLU A 37 6.44 9.13 -4.12
C GLU A 37 6.59 10.08 -5.31
N ARG A 38 6.14 9.68 -6.51
CA ARG A 38 6.18 10.54 -7.70
C ARG A 38 5.34 11.80 -7.55
N ASP A 39 4.15 11.68 -6.97
CA ASP A 39 3.27 12.83 -6.70
C ASP A 39 3.91 13.78 -5.69
N LEU A 40 4.46 13.23 -4.59
CA LEU A 40 5.10 14.03 -3.56
C LEU A 40 6.39 14.69 -4.06
N MET A 41 7.17 13.99 -4.88
CA MET A 41 8.36 14.52 -5.54
C MET A 41 8.01 15.67 -6.48
N GLY A 42 6.96 15.55 -7.29
CA GLY A 42 6.49 16.66 -8.15
C GLY A 42 6.03 17.88 -7.34
N ALA A 43 5.35 17.64 -6.20
CA ALA A 43 4.98 18.71 -5.29
C ALA A 43 6.21 19.36 -4.61
N PHE A 44 7.22 18.56 -4.28
CA PHE A 44 8.48 19.02 -3.71
C PHE A 44 9.31 19.83 -4.71
N GLU A 45 9.39 19.39 -5.98
CA GLU A 45 10.04 20.13 -7.06
C GLU A 45 9.40 21.53 -7.24
N ALA A 46 8.07 21.59 -7.24
CA ALA A 46 7.35 22.86 -7.31
C ALA A 46 7.62 23.79 -6.11
N LEU A 47 7.90 23.23 -4.92
CA LEU A 47 8.26 24.00 -3.73
C LEU A 47 9.71 24.50 -3.74
N GLU A 48 10.64 23.72 -4.29
CA GLU A 48 12.05 24.10 -4.37
C GLU A 48 12.30 25.14 -5.47
N GLY A 49 11.51 25.10 -6.56
CA GLY A 49 11.65 26.02 -7.68
C GLY A 49 13.08 26.04 -8.21
N ASN A 50 13.72 27.22 -8.17
CA ASN A 50 15.10 27.39 -8.67
C ASN A 50 16.17 26.69 -7.82
N ASN A 51 15.86 26.27 -6.59
CA ASN A 51 16.79 25.54 -5.72
C ASN A 51 16.73 24.01 -5.94
N TYR A 52 15.84 23.55 -6.83
CA TYR A 52 15.67 22.12 -7.09
C TYR A 52 16.93 21.52 -7.73
N GLN A 53 17.47 20.49 -7.09
CA GLN A 53 18.61 19.71 -7.57
C GLN A 53 18.16 18.27 -7.81
N SER A 54 17.95 17.91 -9.08
CA SER A 54 17.40 16.61 -9.45
C SER A 54 18.21 15.42 -8.94
N ASP A 55 19.54 15.56 -8.82
CA ASP A 55 20.45 14.52 -8.35
C ASP A 55 20.36 14.28 -6.83
N ARG A 56 19.89 15.27 -6.06
CA ARG A 56 19.76 15.21 -4.58
C ARG A 56 18.34 15.33 -4.09
N ALA A 57 17.36 15.37 -4.98
CA ALA A 57 15.98 15.64 -4.64
C ALA A 57 15.39 14.56 -3.71
N GLU A 58 15.67 13.28 -3.97
CA GLU A 58 15.18 12.16 -3.14
C GLU A 58 15.73 12.23 -1.72
N ASP A 59 17.03 12.51 -1.57
CA ASP A 59 17.68 12.59 -0.26
C ASP A 59 17.22 13.83 0.51
N THR A 60 17.09 14.97 -0.17
CA THR A 60 16.57 16.20 0.42
C THR A 60 15.12 15.99 0.90
N LEU A 61 14.27 15.36 0.10
CA LEU A 61 12.90 15.04 0.52
C LEU A 61 12.89 14.12 1.75
N LYS A 62 13.71 13.07 1.76
CA LYS A 62 13.84 12.18 2.93
C LYS A 62 14.26 12.96 4.18
N ASP A 63 15.17 13.92 4.06
CA ASP A 63 15.58 14.78 5.16
C ASP A 63 14.43 15.66 5.66
N HIS A 64 13.63 16.24 4.77
CA HIS A 64 12.42 16.95 5.16
C HIS A 64 11.44 16.05 5.93
N ILE A 65 11.19 14.83 5.43
CA ILE A 65 10.30 13.86 6.08
C ILE A 65 10.85 13.39 7.42
N ALA A 66 12.16 13.19 7.55
CA ALA A 66 12.81 12.85 8.82
C ALA A 66 12.60 13.96 9.85
N ASN A 67 12.79 15.22 9.44
CA ASN A 67 12.54 16.37 10.30
C ASN A 67 11.07 16.54 10.69
N ILE A 68 10.14 16.28 9.76
CA ILE A 68 8.71 16.24 10.03
C ILE A 68 8.40 15.19 11.11
N ASN A 69 8.99 14.00 10.98
CA ASN A 69 8.78 12.89 11.91
C ASN A 69 9.26 13.20 13.32
N VAL A 70 10.31 14.01 13.51
CA VAL A 70 10.74 14.46 14.86
C VAL A 70 9.58 15.15 15.59
N LYS A 71 8.82 16.00 14.89
CA LYS A 71 7.67 16.71 15.47
C LYS A 71 6.43 15.82 15.60
N LEU A 72 6.14 15.01 14.58
CA LEU A 72 4.98 14.12 14.59
C LEU A 72 5.07 13.05 15.66
N ASN A 73 6.27 12.51 15.92
CA ASN A 73 6.45 11.44 16.91
C ASN A 73 6.02 11.89 18.32
N ILE A 74 6.21 13.17 18.67
CA ILE A 74 5.76 13.75 19.95
C ILE A 74 4.23 13.68 20.08
N LEU A 75 3.53 13.82 18.94
CA LEU A 75 2.08 13.77 18.86
C LEU A 75 1.54 12.35 18.64
N GLY A 76 2.41 11.33 18.61
CA GLY A 76 2.00 9.96 18.33
C GLY A 76 1.66 9.72 16.86
N TYR A 77 2.24 10.46 15.91
CA TYR A 77 2.09 10.23 14.48
C TYR A 77 3.45 10.06 13.78
N LYS A 78 3.45 9.50 12.57
CA LYS A 78 4.65 9.38 11.74
C LYS A 78 4.27 9.31 10.27
N VAL A 79 5.11 9.85 9.39
CA VAL A 79 5.10 9.55 7.96
C VAL A 79 6.12 8.44 7.68
N VAL A 80 5.66 7.32 7.15
CA VAL A 80 6.47 6.16 6.79
C VAL A 80 6.63 6.11 5.27
N HIS A 81 7.85 5.85 4.82
CA HIS A 81 8.14 5.54 3.42
C HIS A 81 8.11 4.02 3.23
N CYS A 82 7.23 3.53 2.36
CA CYS A 82 7.04 2.08 2.14
C CYS A 82 6.66 1.76 0.70
N MET A 83 6.61 0.46 0.38
CA MET A 83 6.06 -0.01 -0.90
C MET A 83 4.54 0.09 -0.88
N GLY A 84 4.00 0.69 -1.93
CA GLY A 84 2.58 0.70 -2.25
C GLY A 84 2.11 -0.63 -2.84
N ARG A 85 0.80 -0.72 -3.07
CA ARG A 85 0.09 -1.90 -3.58
C ARG A 85 0.70 -2.50 -4.85
N LEU A 86 0.92 -1.66 -5.86
CA LEU A 86 1.46 -2.07 -7.16
C LEU A 86 2.99 -1.96 -7.24
N GLY A 87 3.68 -1.94 -6.11
CA GLY A 87 5.15 -1.85 -6.02
C GLY A 87 5.72 -0.44 -6.14
N MET A 88 4.91 0.58 -6.41
CA MET A 88 5.34 1.97 -6.38
C MET A 88 5.56 2.44 -4.96
N ARG A 89 6.64 3.18 -4.69
CA ARG A 89 6.91 3.76 -3.37
C ARG A 89 5.89 4.83 -3.00
N CYS A 90 5.54 4.90 -1.73
CA CYS A 90 4.62 5.90 -1.20
C CYS A 90 5.00 6.34 0.22
N TYR A 91 4.53 7.54 0.58
CA TYR A 91 4.59 8.12 1.91
C TYR A 91 3.23 8.01 2.58
N VAL A 92 3.21 7.43 3.77
CA VAL A 92 1.99 7.09 4.50
C VAL A 92 2.02 7.75 5.87
N TYR A 93 1.04 8.61 6.14
CA TYR A 93 0.81 9.21 7.45
C TYR A 93 0.05 8.23 8.35
N ILE A 94 0.69 7.81 9.44
CA ILE A 94 0.19 6.80 10.37
C ILE A 94 0.12 7.33 11.80
N ASP A 95 -0.86 6.81 12.54
CA ASP A 95 -0.93 6.91 13.99
C ASP A 95 -0.02 5.85 14.64
N ILE A 96 0.84 6.25 15.56
CA ILE A 96 1.74 5.38 16.34
C ILE A 96 1.51 5.50 17.86
N GLY A 97 0.74 6.49 18.31
CA GLY A 97 0.63 6.87 19.72
C GLY A 97 -0.36 6.06 20.54
N SER A 98 -1.21 5.28 19.88
CA SER A 98 -2.15 4.36 20.53
C SER A 98 -1.71 2.90 20.32
N SER A 99 -1.98 2.02 21.27
CA SER A 99 -1.84 0.58 21.02
C SER A 99 -2.72 0.21 19.81
N ASP A 100 -2.37 -0.82 19.03
CA ASP A 100 -3.15 -1.16 17.83
C ASP A 100 -4.64 -1.41 18.17
N GLU A 101 -4.92 -1.95 19.36
CA GLU A 101 -6.26 -2.13 19.93
C GLU A 101 -6.96 -0.81 20.30
N THR A 102 -6.20 0.21 20.72
CA THR A 102 -6.72 1.56 21.03
C THR A 102 -6.92 2.42 19.77
N LYS A 103 -6.09 2.27 18.72
CA LYS A 103 -6.32 2.93 17.40
C LYS A 103 -7.65 2.54 16.80
N LEU A 104 -7.91 1.25 16.89
CA LEU A 104 -9.13 0.58 16.50
C LEU A 104 -10.36 1.13 17.26
N ALA A 105 -10.23 1.45 18.55
CA ALA A 105 -11.32 1.91 19.41
C ALA A 105 -11.55 3.44 19.42
N THR A 106 -10.63 4.25 18.89
CA THR A 106 -10.72 5.73 18.96
C THR A 106 -11.40 6.37 17.75
N LYS A 107 -11.48 5.67 16.62
CA LYS A 107 -12.11 6.15 15.37
C LYS A 107 -13.38 5.38 15.00
N LEU A 108 -13.58 4.22 15.60
CA LEU A 108 -14.67 3.30 15.32
C LEU A 108 -15.42 3.00 16.61
N LYS A 109 -16.73 2.86 16.49
CA LYS A 109 -17.57 2.32 17.56
C LYS A 109 -17.24 0.83 17.81
N PRO A 110 -17.62 0.25 18.97
CA PRO A 110 -17.30 -1.15 19.28
C PRO A 110 -17.80 -2.17 18.24
N ASP A 111 -19.00 -1.98 17.70
CA ASP A 111 -19.60 -2.77 16.62
C ASP A 111 -18.84 -2.59 15.28
N GLU A 112 -18.49 -1.36 14.91
CA GLU A 112 -17.67 -1.07 13.73
C GLU A 112 -16.28 -1.71 13.84
N LEU A 113 -15.73 -1.80 15.06
CA LEU A 113 -14.47 -2.46 15.33
C LEU A 113 -14.59 -3.99 15.18
N THR A 114 -15.66 -4.60 15.71
CA THR A 114 -15.90 -6.03 15.50
C THR A 114 -16.03 -6.35 14.00
N TYR A 115 -16.74 -5.50 13.25
CA TYR A 115 -16.83 -5.63 11.79
C TYR A 115 -15.47 -5.54 11.10
N LEU A 116 -14.64 -4.56 11.46
CA LEU A 116 -13.30 -4.42 10.91
C LEU A 116 -12.45 -5.68 11.15
N LYS A 117 -12.43 -6.20 12.38
CA LYS A 117 -11.70 -7.45 12.70
C LYS A 117 -12.23 -8.62 11.89
N TRP A 118 -13.55 -8.74 11.75
CA TRP A 118 -14.17 -9.77 10.93
C TRP A 118 -13.79 -9.63 9.45
N CYS A 119 -13.72 -8.42 8.89
CA CYS A 119 -13.20 -8.21 7.53
C CYS A 119 -11.73 -8.64 7.40
N LEU A 120 -10.88 -8.32 8.39
CA LEU A 120 -9.48 -8.74 8.39
C LEU A 120 -9.36 -10.27 8.39
N ASP A 121 -10.16 -10.96 9.21
CA ASP A 121 -10.22 -12.44 9.21
C ASP A 121 -10.64 -12.96 7.82
N LYS A 122 -11.64 -12.35 7.18
CA LYS A 122 -12.07 -12.72 5.82
C LYS A 122 -10.97 -12.51 4.76
N PHE A 123 -10.18 -11.46 4.89
CA PHE A 123 -9.07 -11.18 3.98
C PHE A 123 -7.88 -12.12 4.19
N LEU A 124 -7.58 -12.48 5.44
CA LEU A 124 -6.28 -13.05 5.81
C LEU A 124 -6.33 -14.52 6.25
N ASP A 125 -7.42 -15.01 6.85
CA ASP A 125 -7.53 -16.41 7.31
C ASP A 125 -7.95 -17.38 6.18
N SER A 126 -8.45 -16.86 5.06
CA SER A 126 -8.94 -17.67 3.93
C SER A 126 -8.17 -17.33 2.66
N GLN A 127 -6.96 -17.88 2.49
CA GLN A 127 -6.28 -17.86 1.19
C GLN A 127 -7.15 -18.54 0.14
N LYS A 128 -7.79 -17.73 -0.72
CA LYS A 128 -8.65 -18.22 -1.79
C LYS A 128 -7.81 -18.37 -3.04
N GLN A 129 -7.61 -19.61 -3.47
CA GLN A 129 -6.98 -19.89 -4.76
C GLN A 129 -7.91 -19.41 -5.88
N LEU A 130 -7.37 -18.65 -6.82
CA LEU A 130 -8.08 -18.17 -7.99
C LEU A 130 -7.70 -19.02 -9.20
N ASP A 131 -8.70 -19.34 -10.02
CA ASP A 131 -8.48 -19.89 -11.36
C ASP A 131 -7.96 -18.78 -12.28
N THR A 132 -6.75 -18.95 -12.79
CA THR A 132 -6.09 -18.01 -13.70
C THR A 132 -6.55 -18.13 -15.15
N GLY A 133 -7.40 -19.13 -15.47
CA GLY A 133 -7.72 -19.52 -16.84
C GLY A 133 -8.76 -18.65 -17.57
N ASN A 134 -9.70 -18.00 -16.87
CA ASN A 134 -10.87 -17.37 -17.53
C ASN A 134 -11.33 -16.01 -16.96
N ALA A 135 -10.74 -15.53 -15.87
CA ALA A 135 -11.14 -14.25 -15.26
C ALA A 135 -10.35 -13.07 -15.89
N PRO A 136 -10.94 -11.85 -15.96
CA PRO A 136 -10.20 -10.65 -16.28
C PRO A 136 -8.99 -10.48 -15.36
N ARG A 137 -7.84 -10.17 -15.94
CA ARG A 137 -6.59 -9.99 -15.19
C ARG A 137 -6.72 -8.85 -14.18
N THR A 138 -6.19 -9.07 -12.99
CA THR A 138 -6.09 -8.02 -11.97
C THR A 138 -4.93 -7.07 -12.30
N GLU A 139 -4.98 -5.86 -11.75
CA GLU A 139 -3.87 -4.88 -11.89
C GLU A 139 -2.53 -5.46 -11.42
N VAL A 140 -2.56 -6.30 -10.39
CA VAL A 140 -1.37 -6.98 -9.87
C VAL A 140 -0.83 -8.01 -10.86
N GLN A 141 -1.70 -8.83 -11.46
CA GLN A 141 -1.29 -9.80 -12.48
C GLN A 141 -0.64 -9.09 -13.68
N VAL A 142 -1.27 -8.02 -14.18
CA VAL A 142 -0.71 -7.22 -15.29
C VAL A 142 0.67 -6.66 -14.94
N ALA A 143 0.84 -6.12 -13.73
CA ALA A 143 2.11 -5.56 -13.29
C ALA A 143 3.21 -6.62 -13.13
N VAL A 144 2.88 -7.81 -12.63
CA VAL A 144 3.80 -8.95 -12.54
C VAL A 144 4.15 -9.50 -13.93
N ASP A 145 3.17 -9.66 -14.82
CA ASP A 145 3.37 -10.16 -16.19
C ASP A 145 4.27 -9.21 -16.99
N SER A 146 4.14 -7.90 -16.78
CA SER A 146 5.05 -6.89 -17.34
C SER A 146 6.49 -7.10 -16.87
N VAL A 147 6.71 -7.39 -15.58
CA VAL A 147 8.06 -7.69 -15.05
C VAL A 147 8.60 -8.98 -15.65
N LEU A 148 7.79 -10.03 -15.74
CA LEU A 148 8.20 -11.31 -16.33
C LEU A 148 8.58 -11.17 -17.80
N THR A 149 7.80 -10.41 -18.57
CA THR A 149 8.08 -10.11 -19.97
C THR A 149 9.40 -9.37 -20.12
N GLU A 150 9.66 -8.36 -19.27
CA GLU A 150 10.90 -7.57 -19.27
C GLU A 150 12.15 -8.44 -19.03
N VAL A 151 12.09 -9.37 -18.07
CA VAL A 151 13.27 -10.17 -17.68
C VAL A 151 13.47 -11.44 -18.50
N THR A 152 12.40 -11.99 -19.09
CA THR A 152 12.48 -13.22 -19.90
C THR A 152 12.58 -12.95 -21.40
N GLY A 153 12.14 -11.77 -21.86
CA GLY A 153 11.98 -11.45 -23.28
C GLY A 153 10.86 -12.25 -23.97
N GLN A 154 10.09 -13.04 -23.22
CA GLN A 154 8.97 -13.83 -23.74
C GLN A 154 7.67 -13.04 -23.55
N LEU A 155 6.91 -12.93 -24.64
CA LEU A 155 5.55 -12.41 -24.58
C LEU A 155 4.64 -13.45 -23.92
N ASP A 156 3.65 -12.97 -23.16
CA ASP A 156 2.62 -13.79 -22.51
C ASP A 156 3.11 -14.78 -21.43
N VAL A 157 4.25 -14.50 -20.76
CA VAL A 157 4.66 -15.26 -19.57
C VAL A 157 3.71 -14.97 -18.43
N GLN A 158 3.12 -16.04 -17.88
CA GLN A 158 2.15 -15.97 -16.81
C GLN A 158 2.51 -16.99 -15.73
N LEU A 159 2.24 -16.64 -14.48
CA LEU A 159 2.37 -17.57 -13.37
C LEU A 159 1.19 -18.56 -13.38
N PRO A 160 1.42 -19.83 -12.99
CA PRO A 160 0.43 -20.90 -13.09
C PRO A 160 -0.73 -20.81 -12.10
N SER A 161 -0.61 -19.98 -11.05
CA SER A 161 -1.62 -19.92 -9.99
C SER A 161 -1.67 -18.55 -9.32
N ALA A 162 -2.80 -18.24 -8.68
CA ALA A 162 -3.01 -17.00 -7.94
C ALA A 162 -3.71 -17.29 -6.60
N VAL A 163 -3.34 -16.51 -5.59
CA VAL A 163 -4.02 -16.42 -4.29
C VAL A 163 -4.50 -14.98 -4.13
N THR A 164 -5.67 -14.80 -3.52
CA THR A 164 -6.17 -13.46 -3.22
C THR A 164 -6.40 -13.20 -1.74
N TYR A 165 -6.08 -11.98 -1.32
CA TYR A 165 -6.39 -11.39 -0.01
C TYR A 165 -7.55 -10.37 -0.12
N THR A 166 -8.28 -10.41 -1.24
CA THR A 166 -9.47 -9.59 -1.43
C THR A 166 -10.74 -10.41 -1.29
N VAL A 167 -11.84 -9.78 -0.87
CA VAL A 167 -13.15 -10.41 -0.71
C VAL A 167 -14.23 -9.57 -1.38
N GLY A 168 -15.21 -10.22 -2.01
CA GLY A 168 -16.31 -9.53 -2.70
C GLY A 168 -17.25 -8.84 -1.72
N SER A 169 -17.82 -7.70 -2.13
CA SER A 169 -18.79 -6.94 -1.31
C SER A 169 -19.93 -7.81 -0.75
N THR A 170 -20.51 -8.69 -1.56
CA THR A 170 -21.62 -9.56 -1.14
C THR A 170 -21.25 -10.44 0.05
N GLU A 171 -20.02 -10.97 0.08
CA GLU A 171 -19.55 -11.77 1.22
C GLU A 171 -19.34 -10.89 2.45
N LEU A 172 -18.78 -9.69 2.28
CA LEU A 172 -18.56 -8.75 3.38
C LEU A 172 -19.85 -8.12 3.94
N SER A 173 -20.97 -8.24 3.23
CA SER A 173 -22.30 -7.82 3.72
C SER A 173 -23.02 -8.89 4.55
N GLN A 174 -22.42 -10.07 4.75
CA GLN A 174 -23.01 -11.18 5.52
C GLN A 174 -22.66 -11.14 7.02
N PHE A 175 -22.12 -10.04 7.52
CA PHE A 175 -21.83 -9.91 8.95
C PHE A 175 -23.13 -9.81 9.74
N GLU A 176 -23.35 -10.74 10.68
CA GLU A 176 -24.65 -10.89 11.34
C GLU A 176 -24.97 -9.74 12.31
N GLU A 177 -23.95 -9.10 12.90
CA GLU A 177 -24.13 -8.06 13.92
C GLU A 177 -24.40 -6.66 13.34
N LEU A 178 -24.21 -6.46 12.02
CA LEU A 178 -24.56 -5.21 11.33
C LEU A 178 -25.43 -5.48 10.11
N GLY A 179 -26.41 -4.62 9.85
CA GLY A 179 -27.23 -4.76 8.65
C GLY A 179 -26.39 -4.66 7.36
N PRO A 180 -26.82 -5.25 6.23
CA PRO A 180 -26.09 -5.17 4.96
C PRO A 180 -25.76 -3.74 4.50
N LEU A 181 -26.68 -2.79 4.73
CA LEU A 181 -26.49 -1.38 4.40
C LEU A 181 -25.43 -0.72 5.29
N GLU A 182 -25.45 -1.01 6.59
CA GLU A 182 -24.49 -0.47 7.56
C GLU A 182 -23.09 -1.03 7.28
N SER A 183 -22.99 -2.34 7.01
CA SER A 183 -21.76 -3.00 6.56
C SER A 183 -21.19 -2.32 5.31
N GLN A 184 -22.03 -2.07 4.31
CA GLN A 184 -21.61 -1.38 3.08
C GLN A 184 -21.13 0.05 3.35
N GLN A 185 -21.84 0.82 4.18
CA GLN A 185 -21.43 2.18 4.55
C GLN A 185 -20.08 2.17 5.29
N LEU A 186 -19.88 1.21 6.19
CA LEU A 186 -18.64 1.07 6.93
C LEU A 186 -17.47 0.65 6.02
N LEU A 187 -17.68 -0.25 5.05
CA LEU A 187 -16.66 -0.57 4.04
C LEU A 187 -16.22 0.67 3.26
N LEU A 188 -17.18 1.49 2.81
CA LEU A 188 -16.89 2.73 2.09
C LEU A 188 -16.15 3.74 2.97
N LYS A 189 -16.53 3.86 4.25
CA LYS A 189 -15.81 4.66 5.25
C LYS A 189 -14.37 4.20 5.42
N LEU A 190 -14.13 2.89 5.52
CA LEU A 190 -12.77 2.31 5.64
C LEU A 190 -11.93 2.53 4.38
N CYS A 191 -12.53 2.48 3.19
CA CYS A 191 -11.87 2.87 1.94
C CYS A 191 -11.53 4.36 1.90
N HIS A 192 -12.45 5.23 2.35
CA HIS A 192 -12.21 6.67 2.42
C HIS A 192 -11.05 7.01 3.37
N LEU A 193 -10.98 6.33 4.52
CA LEU A 193 -9.87 6.44 5.48
C LEU A 193 -8.55 5.83 4.97
N LYS A 194 -8.55 5.23 3.78
CA LYS A 194 -7.42 4.50 3.17
C LYS A 194 -6.96 3.29 3.98
N TRP A 195 -7.78 2.76 4.88
CA TRP A 195 -7.50 1.50 5.56
C TRP A 195 -7.76 0.33 4.62
N PHE A 196 -8.85 0.39 3.84
CA PHE A 196 -9.16 -0.56 2.77
C PHE A 196 -9.04 0.09 1.38
N TYR A 197 -9.09 -0.75 0.35
CA TYR A 197 -9.30 -0.34 -1.04
C TYR A 197 -10.38 -1.21 -1.66
N SER A 198 -10.99 -0.72 -2.74
CA SER A 198 -11.89 -1.49 -3.59
C SER A 198 -11.29 -1.66 -4.99
N THR A 199 -11.45 -2.83 -5.58
CA THR A 199 -11.12 -3.09 -6.99
C THR A 199 -12.30 -2.72 -7.88
N SER A 200 -12.06 -2.55 -9.18
CA SER A 200 -13.10 -2.38 -10.19
C SER A 200 -14.08 -3.57 -10.28
N GLN A 201 -13.67 -4.73 -9.77
CA GLN A 201 -14.48 -5.96 -9.71
C GLN A 201 -15.35 -6.03 -8.44
N GLY A 202 -15.42 -4.96 -7.63
CA GLY A 202 -16.24 -4.93 -6.41
C GLY A 202 -15.68 -5.78 -5.27
N ARG A 203 -14.36 -6.06 -5.29
CA ARG A 203 -13.65 -6.75 -4.21
C ARG A 203 -12.92 -5.74 -3.34
N PHE A 204 -12.71 -6.07 -2.07
CA PHE A 204 -12.07 -5.21 -1.09
C PHE A 204 -10.87 -5.91 -0.48
N GLY A 205 -9.84 -5.15 -0.14
CA GLY A 205 -8.65 -5.63 0.56
C GLY A 205 -8.03 -4.55 1.44
N ILE A 206 -6.97 -4.91 2.15
CA ILE A 206 -6.27 -3.99 3.07
C ILE A 206 -5.34 -3.08 2.26
N ASN A 207 -5.49 -1.77 2.41
CA ASN A 207 -4.65 -0.79 1.76
C ASN A 207 -3.40 -0.49 2.59
N VAL A 208 -2.41 0.18 1.99
CA VAL A 208 -1.07 0.36 2.55
C VAL A 208 -1.08 1.05 3.91
N ARG A 209 -1.99 2.00 4.13
CA ARG A 209 -2.15 2.65 5.43
C ARG A 209 -2.71 1.71 6.48
N GLY A 210 -3.68 0.87 6.14
CA GLY A 210 -4.17 -0.18 7.05
C GLY A 210 -3.06 -1.15 7.46
N ILE A 211 -2.23 -1.58 6.50
CA ILE A 211 -1.07 -2.45 6.76
C ILE A 211 -0.08 -1.77 7.70
N GLN A 212 0.27 -0.50 7.46
CA GLN A 212 1.27 0.21 8.27
C GLN A 212 0.75 0.60 9.66
N GLU A 213 -0.51 1.05 9.77
CA GLU A 213 -1.11 1.45 11.07
C GLU A 213 -1.36 0.24 11.99
N LEU A 214 -1.72 -0.92 11.43
CA LEU A 214 -2.06 -2.15 12.16
C LEU A 214 -0.96 -3.21 12.12
N LYS A 215 0.25 -2.85 11.69
CA LYS A 215 1.34 -3.80 11.43
C LYS A 215 1.64 -4.73 12.61
N GLY A 216 1.60 -4.22 13.84
CA GLY A 216 1.85 -5.00 15.05
C GLY A 216 0.78 -6.06 15.25
N TYR A 217 -0.48 -5.64 15.26
CA TYR A 217 -1.65 -6.53 15.33
C TYR A 217 -1.64 -7.59 14.23
N LEU A 218 -1.43 -7.19 12.97
CA LEU A 218 -1.46 -8.10 11.84
C LEU A 218 -0.40 -9.19 11.95
N LYS A 219 0.84 -8.84 12.31
CA LYS A 219 1.92 -9.81 12.50
C LYS A 219 1.74 -10.71 13.73
N ALA A 220 1.05 -10.23 14.75
CA ALA A 220 0.80 -11.01 15.96
C ALA A 220 -0.35 -12.03 15.79
N ARG A 221 -1.33 -11.73 14.92
CA ARG A 221 -2.56 -12.51 14.76
C ARG A 221 -2.57 -13.42 13.54
N TYR A 222 -1.83 -13.10 12.47
CA TYR A 222 -1.89 -13.80 11.19
C TYR A 222 -0.50 -14.22 10.71
N GLU A 223 -0.43 -15.38 10.05
CA GLU A 223 0.76 -15.85 9.35
C GLU A 223 0.81 -15.23 7.96
N LEU A 224 1.41 -14.04 7.86
CA LEU A 224 1.44 -13.26 6.62
C LEU A 224 2.75 -13.45 5.85
N PRO A 225 2.71 -13.53 4.51
CA PRO A 225 3.91 -13.52 3.70
C PRO A 225 4.70 -12.21 3.91
N ILE A 226 6.00 -12.35 4.09
CA ILE A 226 6.95 -11.24 4.25
C ILE A 226 7.84 -11.17 3.01
N CYS A 227 7.98 -9.98 2.46
CA CYS A 227 8.87 -9.73 1.34
C CYS A 227 10.32 -9.98 1.76
N CYS A 228 11.04 -10.85 1.06
CA CYS A 228 12.42 -11.17 1.42
C CYS A 228 13.45 -10.09 1.04
N SER A 229 13.05 -9.06 0.30
CA SER A 229 13.92 -7.91 -0.01
C SER A 229 13.75 -6.77 1.00
N CYS A 230 12.51 -6.35 1.29
CA CYS A 230 12.24 -5.19 2.16
C CYS A 230 11.78 -5.56 3.57
N HIS A 231 11.52 -6.84 3.86
CA HIS A 231 11.07 -7.35 5.16
C HIS A 231 9.70 -6.82 5.65
N GLU A 232 8.89 -6.33 4.72
CA GLU A 232 7.52 -5.86 4.94
C GLU A 232 6.46 -6.88 4.50
N ILE A 233 5.24 -6.77 5.04
CA ILE A 233 4.10 -7.62 4.67
C ILE A 233 3.79 -7.47 3.16
N VAL A 234 3.59 -8.58 2.45
CA VAL A 234 3.29 -8.59 1.01
C VAL A 234 1.97 -9.30 0.71
N LEU A 235 0.89 -8.53 0.59
CA LEU A 235 -0.41 -9.07 0.17
C LEU A 235 -0.62 -9.01 -1.36
N GLU A 236 0.17 -8.20 -2.06
CA GLU A 236 0.13 -8.05 -3.52
C GLU A 236 1.56 -8.16 -4.09
N GLY A 237 1.77 -9.08 -5.02
CA GLY A 237 3.10 -9.41 -5.53
C GLY A 237 3.24 -10.85 -6.00
N VAL A 238 4.41 -11.44 -5.74
CA VAL A 238 4.75 -12.81 -6.15
C VAL A 238 5.19 -13.62 -4.94
N GLN A 239 4.67 -14.85 -4.82
CA GLN A 239 5.15 -15.85 -3.87
C GLN A 239 5.75 -17.03 -4.63
N CYS A 240 6.87 -17.55 -4.14
CA CYS A 240 7.43 -18.79 -4.65
C CYS A 240 6.56 -19.98 -4.24
N THR A 241 6.59 -21.05 -5.02
CA THR A 241 5.90 -22.33 -4.71
C THR A 241 6.37 -22.99 -3.42
N CYS A 242 7.55 -22.64 -2.89
CA CYS A 242 7.97 -23.09 -1.56
C CYS A 242 7.24 -22.39 -0.41
N LEU A 243 6.43 -21.36 -0.70
CA LEU A 243 5.65 -20.54 0.23
C LEU A 243 6.49 -19.72 1.24
N VAL A 244 7.81 -19.92 1.29
CA VAL A 244 8.74 -19.22 2.19
C VAL A 244 9.19 -17.87 1.63
N LYS A 245 9.37 -17.76 0.31
CA LYS A 245 9.87 -16.55 -0.33
C LYS A 245 8.76 -15.82 -1.04
N SER A 246 8.59 -14.54 -0.70
CA SER A 246 7.64 -13.64 -1.35
C SER A 246 8.31 -12.30 -1.64
N TRP A 247 7.75 -11.56 -2.60
CA TRP A 247 8.25 -10.27 -3.05
C TRP A 247 7.09 -9.35 -3.41
N HIS A 248 7.17 -8.07 -2.99
CA HIS A 248 6.39 -7.01 -3.65
C HIS A 248 6.80 -6.92 -5.11
N ILE A 249 5.92 -6.39 -5.98
CA ILE A 249 6.16 -6.32 -7.43
C ILE A 249 7.49 -5.63 -7.79
N SER A 250 7.83 -4.52 -7.13
CA SER A 250 9.09 -3.81 -7.36
C SER A 250 10.32 -4.53 -6.79
N CYS A 251 10.18 -5.15 -5.62
CA CYS A 251 11.21 -6.03 -5.04
C CYS A 251 11.48 -7.24 -5.93
N PHE A 252 10.41 -7.79 -6.51
CA PHE A 252 10.45 -8.89 -7.46
C PHE A 252 11.20 -8.50 -8.72
N ARG A 253 10.86 -7.35 -9.33
CA ARG A 253 11.58 -6.80 -10.49
C ARG A 253 13.07 -6.65 -10.20
N HIS A 254 13.42 -6.06 -9.05
CA HIS A 254 14.82 -5.90 -8.67
C HIS A 254 15.52 -7.26 -8.54
N TYR A 255 14.89 -8.22 -7.86
CA TYR A 255 15.42 -9.56 -7.68
C TYR A 255 15.65 -10.29 -9.02
N THR A 256 14.66 -10.29 -9.92
CA THR A 256 14.77 -10.99 -11.20
C THR A 256 15.75 -10.32 -12.17
N THR A 257 15.93 -9.00 -12.06
CA THR A 257 16.86 -8.25 -12.92
C THR A 257 18.31 -8.37 -12.46
N HIS A 258 18.56 -8.38 -11.14
CA HIS A 258 19.91 -8.22 -10.59
C HIS A 258 20.41 -9.39 -9.75
N VAL A 259 19.52 -10.28 -9.28
CA VAL A 259 19.88 -11.34 -8.35
C VAL A 259 19.75 -12.71 -9.01
N SER A 260 18.54 -13.16 -9.32
CA SER A 260 18.32 -14.51 -9.87
C SER A 260 16.93 -14.69 -10.49
N MET A 261 16.84 -15.59 -11.48
CA MET A 261 15.57 -16.12 -12.01
C MET A 261 15.11 -17.40 -11.29
N GLN A 262 15.82 -17.81 -10.23
CA GLN A 262 15.47 -18.94 -9.38
C GLN A 262 15.29 -18.46 -7.94
N CYS A 263 14.43 -19.12 -7.19
CA CYS A 263 14.25 -18.85 -5.76
C CYS A 263 15.48 -19.30 -4.96
N GLU A 264 16.12 -18.41 -4.20
CA GLU A 264 17.22 -18.74 -3.29
C GLU A 264 16.86 -19.76 -2.20
N GLY A 265 15.57 -19.92 -1.88
CA GLY A 265 15.12 -20.85 -0.84
C GLY A 265 15.01 -22.30 -1.33
N CYS A 266 14.54 -22.54 -2.55
CA CYS A 266 14.22 -23.88 -3.05
C CYS A 266 14.77 -24.20 -4.45
N GLY A 267 15.40 -23.25 -5.13
CA GLY A 267 15.93 -23.40 -6.50
C GLY A 267 14.86 -23.40 -7.61
N ALA A 268 13.57 -23.35 -7.28
CA ALA A 268 12.51 -23.33 -8.27
C ALA A 268 12.57 -22.08 -9.16
N SER A 269 12.17 -22.21 -10.43
CA SER A 269 12.06 -21.08 -11.33
C SER A 269 11.03 -20.08 -10.82
N ILE A 270 11.37 -18.80 -10.89
CA ILE A 270 10.47 -17.71 -10.51
C ILE A 270 9.20 -17.67 -11.39
N THR A 271 9.29 -18.14 -12.64
CA THR A 271 8.12 -18.23 -13.55
C THR A 271 7.09 -19.27 -13.12
N GLN A 272 7.42 -20.14 -12.16
CA GLN A 272 6.49 -21.12 -11.58
C GLN A 272 5.80 -20.57 -10.32
N GLY A 273 6.02 -19.31 -9.96
CA GLY A 273 5.47 -18.68 -8.77
C GLY A 273 3.95 -18.60 -8.72
N ILE A 274 3.47 -17.88 -7.72
CA ILE A 274 2.06 -17.67 -7.42
C ILE A 274 1.82 -16.17 -7.35
N TYR A 275 0.80 -15.66 -8.05
CA TYR A 275 0.38 -14.28 -7.86
C TYR A 275 -0.24 -14.11 -6.47
N LEU A 276 0.11 -13.03 -5.77
CA LEU A 276 -0.62 -12.55 -4.60
C LEU A 276 -1.47 -11.36 -5.04
N THR A 277 -2.79 -11.40 -4.87
CA THR A 277 -3.74 -10.42 -5.48
C THR A 277 -4.82 -9.88 -4.55
#